data_AF-A0A7S8C6C8-F1
#
_entry.id   AF-A0A7S8C6C8-F1
#
_cell.length_a   1.000
_cell.length_b   1.000
_cell.length_c   1.000
_cell.angle_alpha   90.00
_cell.angle_beta   90.00
_cell.angle_gamma   90.00
#
_symmetry.space_group_name_H-M   'P 1'
#
loop_
_entity.id
_entity.type
_entity.pdbx_description
1 polymer ?
#
loop_
_entity_poly.entity_id
_entity_poly.type
_entity_poly.pdbx_seq_one_letter_code
_entity_poly.pdbx_strand_id
1 'polypeptide(L)' 'MDLDEFEAQLSLLLTEMENRPEDRHELYLTLREKLNEMRAFGMPVPEDFLALEKELEAEFSGGKAS' A
#
# COMPACT_ATOMS: atom_id res chain seq x y z
N MET A 1 12.63 4.08 13.28
CA MET A 1 11.78 3.96 12.10
C MET A 1 11.05 5.28 12.02
N ASP A 2 11.42 6.04 11.02
CA ASP A 2 11.03 7.44 10.85
C ASP A 2 10.09 7.51 9.64
N LEU A 3 9.38 8.64 9.49
CA LEU A 3 8.43 8.82 8.39
C LEU A 3 9.11 8.61 7.03
N ASP A 4 10.30 9.16 6.84
CA ASP A 4 11.10 9.02 5.62
C ASP A 4 11.44 7.56 5.29
N GLU A 5 11.71 6.74 6.31
CA GLU A 5 12.05 5.32 6.13
C GLU A 5 10.80 4.50 5.74
N PHE A 6 9.62 4.90 6.21
CA PHE A 6 8.35 4.34 5.76
C PHE A 6 8.03 4.77 4.33
N GLU A 7 8.15 6.05 4.00
CA GLU A 7 7.95 6.58 2.64
C GLU A 7 8.84 5.90 1.61
N ALA A 8 10.12 5.70 1.94
CA ALA A 8 11.06 4.99 1.08
C ALA A 8 10.63 3.53 0.83
N GLN A 9 10.20 2.82 1.87
CA GLN A 9 9.74 1.44 1.75
C GLN A 9 8.44 1.32 0.96
N LEU A 10 7.50 2.25 1.16
CA LEU A 10 6.23 2.27 0.43
C LEU A 10 6.44 2.68 -1.03
N SER A 11 7.34 3.61 -1.32
CA SER A 11 7.73 4.00 -2.69
C SER A 11 8.40 2.86 -3.45
N LEU A 12 9.24 2.08 -2.76
CA LEU A 12 9.81 0.87 -3.32
C LEU A 12 8.71 -0.16 -3.64
N LEU A 13 7.77 -0.33 -2.71
CA LEU A 13 6.63 -1.24 -2.89
C LEU A 13 5.80 -0.86 -4.12
N LEU A 14 5.50 0.44 -4.27
CA LEU A 14 4.84 1.03 -5.43
C LEU A 14 5.55 0.72 -6.73
N THR A 15 6.86 0.92 -6.75
CA THR A 15 7.71 0.62 -7.92
C THR A 15 7.64 -0.87 -8.26
N GLU A 16 7.68 -1.76 -7.26
CA GLU A 16 7.52 -3.19 -7.48
C GLU A 16 6.13 -3.54 -8.02
N MET A 17 5.06 -2.84 -7.57
CA MET A 17 3.70 -3.03 -8.07
C MET A 17 3.54 -2.63 -9.54
N GLU A 18 4.26 -1.59 -9.99
CA GLU A 18 4.29 -1.20 -11.40
C GLU A 18 5.10 -2.20 -12.24
N ASN A 19 6.19 -2.73 -11.72
CA ASN A 19 7.03 -3.70 -12.43
C ASN A 19 6.46 -5.12 -12.44
N ARG A 20 5.69 -5.50 -11.40
CA ARG A 20 5.15 -6.85 -11.21
C ARG A 20 3.64 -6.80 -10.95
N PRO A 21 2.84 -6.60 -12.01
CA PRO A 21 1.39 -6.55 -11.89
C PRO A 21 0.77 -7.85 -11.36
N GLU A 22 1.43 -8.99 -11.59
CA GLU A 22 1.03 -10.32 -11.10
C GLU A 22 1.09 -10.45 -9.57
N ASP A 23 2.05 -9.78 -8.94
CA ASP A 23 2.25 -9.79 -7.48
C ASP A 23 1.50 -8.64 -6.78
N ARG A 24 0.73 -7.82 -7.52
CA ARG A 24 0.05 -6.64 -6.95
C ARG A 24 -0.84 -6.96 -5.75
N HIS A 25 -1.44 -8.15 -5.70
CA HIS A 25 -2.26 -8.56 -4.56
C HIS A 25 -1.43 -8.80 -3.29
N GLU A 26 -0.27 -9.46 -3.40
CA GLU A 26 0.64 -9.67 -2.27
C GLU A 26 1.30 -8.35 -1.82
N LEU A 27 1.69 -7.51 -2.79
CA LEU A 27 2.21 -6.18 -2.53
C LEU A 27 1.18 -5.27 -1.86
N TYR A 28 -0.10 -5.35 -2.27
CA TYR A 28 -1.19 -4.63 -1.60
C TYR A 28 -1.37 -5.06 -0.14
N LEU A 29 -1.32 -6.37 0.15
CA LEU A 29 -1.39 -6.86 1.54
C LEU A 29 -0.22 -6.31 2.37
N THR A 30 0.99 -6.34 1.81
CA THR A 30 2.20 -5.81 2.44
C THR A 30 2.10 -4.29 2.67
N LEU A 31 1.55 -3.54 1.70
CA LEU A 31 1.29 -2.10 1.80
C LEU A 31 0.36 -1.82 2.98
N ARG A 32 -0.78 -2.51 3.02
CA ARG A 32 -1.81 -2.34 4.04
C ARG A 32 -1.31 -2.70 5.43
N GLU A 33 -0.48 -3.74 5.57
CA GLU A 33 0.18 -4.07 6.83
C GLU A 33 1.10 -2.94 7.30
N LYS A 34 1.97 -2.43 6.42
CA LYS A 34 2.84 -1.28 6.72
C LYS A 34 2.05 -0.04 7.14
N LEU A 35 0.97 0.28 6.43
CA LEU A 35 0.09 1.40 6.77
C LEU A 35 -0.61 1.21 8.12
N ASN A 36 -1.01 -0.02 8.46
CA ASN A 36 -1.55 -0.33 9.78
C ASN A 36 -0.51 -0.23 10.88
N GLU A 37 0.74 -0.63 10.63
CA GLU A 37 1.84 -0.38 11.56
C GLU A 37 2.03 1.11 11.79
N MET A 38 2.09 1.95 10.74
CA MET A 38 2.19 3.41 10.90
C MET A 38 1.05 3.98 11.75
N ARG A 39 -0.19 3.56 11.47
CA ARG A 39 -1.37 3.95 12.25
C ARG A 39 -1.25 3.51 13.71
N ALA A 40 -0.73 2.31 13.97
CA ALA A 40 -0.51 1.77 15.32
C ALA A 40 0.59 2.52 16.09
N PHE A 41 1.63 2.99 15.38
CA PHE A 41 2.66 3.87 15.94
C PHE A 41 2.18 5.31 16.17
N GLY A 42 0.94 5.65 15.77
CA GLY A 42 0.39 7.00 15.88
C GLY A 42 0.96 7.98 14.85
N MET A 43 1.56 7.46 13.78
CA MET A 43 2.08 8.28 12.69
C MET A 43 0.98 8.60 11.67
N PRO A 44 0.91 9.84 11.16
CA PRO A 44 -0.01 10.18 10.09
C PRO A 44 0.39 9.44 8.80
N VAL A 45 -0.55 8.73 8.20
CA VAL A 45 -0.36 8.11 6.88
C VAL A 45 -0.52 9.19 5.81
N PRO A 46 0.48 9.38 4.92
CA PRO A 46 0.36 10.32 3.80
C PRO A 46 -0.83 9.99 2.88
N GLU A 47 -1.49 11.03 2.36
CA GLU A 47 -2.66 10.88 1.50
C GLU A 47 -2.36 10.11 0.22
N ASP A 48 -1.16 10.23 -0.34
CA ASP A 48 -0.74 9.51 -1.54
C ASP A 48 -0.83 7.98 -1.36
N PHE A 49 -0.40 7.46 -0.21
CA PHE A 49 -0.51 6.03 0.07
C PHE A 49 -1.94 5.59 0.40
N LEU A 50 -2.72 6.47 1.04
CA LEU A 50 -4.11 6.19 1.35
C LEU A 50 -4.97 6.15 0.07
N ALA A 51 -4.67 7.02 -0.90
CA ALA A 51 -5.28 7.02 -2.22
C ALA A 51 -4.94 5.73 -2.97
N LEU A 52 -3.67 5.33 -2.97
CA LEU A 52 -3.21 4.09 -3.57
C LEU A 52 -3.88 2.85 -2.94
N GLU A 53 -3.92 2.75 -1.60
CA GLU A 53 -4.60 1.65 -0.88
C GLU A 53 -6.05 1.52 -1.36
N LYS A 54 -6.73 2.66 -1.52
CA LYS A 54 -8.13 2.72 -1.94
C LYS A 54 -8.32 2.38 -3.42
N GLU A 55 -7.42 2.79 -4.31
CA GLU A 55 -7.45 2.40 -5.72
C GLU A 55 -7.25 0.89 -5.87
N LEU A 56 -6.25 0.34 -5.18
CA LEU A 56 -5.98 -1.09 -5.18
C LEU A 56 -7.12 -1.88 -4.53
N GLU A 57 -7.66 -1.40 -3.42
CA GLU A 57 -8.85 -2.00 -2.81
C GLU A 57 -10.02 -2.00 -3.78
N ALA A 58 -10.26 -0.93 -4.54
CA ALA A 58 -11.30 -0.90 -5.55
C ALA A 58 -11.03 -1.90 -6.69
N GLU A 59 -9.78 -2.03 -7.16
CA GLU A 59 -9.40 -3.03 -8.17
C GLU A 59 -9.60 -4.47 -7.68
N PHE A 60 -9.22 -4.78 -6.43
CA PHE A 60 -9.29 -6.14 -5.87
C PHE A 60 -10.66 -6.50 -5.28
N SER A 61 -11.32 -5.57 -4.59
CA SER A 61 -12.65 -5.74 -4.00
C SER A 61 -13.75 -5.73 -5.07
N GLY A 62 -13.57 -4.93 -6.14
CA GLY A 62 -14.45 -4.93 -7.30
C GLY A 62 -14.37 -6.20 -8.17
N GLY A 63 -13.35 -7.04 -7.96
CA GLY A 63 -13.10 -8.28 -8.70
C GLY A 63 -13.91 -9.52 -8.27
N LYS A 64 -14.81 -9.41 -7.27
CA LYS A 64 -15.78 -10.47 -6.93
C LYS A 64 -17.21 -10.07 -7.29
N ALA A 65 -17.47 -9.89 -8.58
CA ALA A 65 -18.82 -9.95 -9.13
C ALA A 65 -18.79 -10.25 -10.63
N SER A 66 -18.47 -11.49 -11.00
CA SER A 66 -19.07 -12.22 -12.14
C SER A 66 -18.74 -13.70 -12.04
#